data_AF-A0A914TW33-F1
#
_entry.id   AF-A0A914TW33-F1
#
_cell.length_a   1.000
_cell.length_b   1.000
_cell.length_c   1.000
_cell.angle_alpha   90.00
_cell.angle_beta   90.00
_cell.angle_gamma   90.00
#
_symmetry.space_group_name_H-M   'P 1'
#
loop_
_entity.id
_entity.type
_entity.pdbx_description
1 polymer ?
#
loop_
_entity_poly.entity_id
_entity_poly.type
_entity_poly.pdbx_seq_one_letter_code
_entity_poly.pdbx_strand_id
1 'polypeptide(L)'
;ALLNGQQAEIEGLLNRLAVALKTKKEKLVFQINNYDIILTVLDEKLQGETKERTSFWELQQTKINAYVEEVLYPHFHSLIQFVNECEPLIDQNHSQLLKRHTGKVMQLVRSFGADWKRAIEAINHEILQSFTNFKNGTAILQNAFTQFIQYYQRFNKVLSHEAFNECTVKQELINVHHIMMELKKYKPVY
;
A
#
# COMPACT_ATOMS: atom_id res chain seq x y z
N ALA A 1 -30.91 13.61 -7.92
CA ALA A 1 -31.51 12.44 -8.61
C ALA A 1 -30.84 12.19 -9.97
N LEU A 2 -30.83 13.17 -10.89
CA LEU A 2 -30.20 13.02 -12.20
C LEU A 2 -28.66 12.86 -12.14
N LEU A 3 -27.99 13.65 -11.29
CA LEU A 3 -26.52 13.63 -11.12
C LEU A 3 -26.02 12.32 -10.47
N ASN A 4 -26.70 11.80 -9.45
CA ASN A 4 -26.38 10.48 -8.86
C ASN A 4 -26.51 9.34 -9.89
N GLY A 5 -27.49 9.42 -10.80
CA GLY A 5 -27.62 8.47 -11.90
C GLY A 5 -26.42 8.53 -12.85
N GLN A 6 -25.97 9.74 -13.20
CA GLN A 6 -24.79 9.93 -14.05
C GLN A 6 -23.50 9.42 -13.39
N GLN A 7 -23.36 9.53 -12.08
CA GLN A 7 -22.20 8.99 -11.35
C GLN A 7 -22.13 7.46 -11.48
N ALA A 8 -23.22 6.75 -11.21
CA ALA A 8 -23.27 5.30 -11.31
C ALA A 8 -23.00 4.81 -12.74
N GLU A 9 -23.49 5.55 -13.75
CA GLU A 9 -23.20 5.27 -15.15
C GLU A 9 -21.71 5.46 -15.49
N ILE A 10 -21.06 6.52 -14.99
CA ILE A 10 -19.61 6.76 -15.17
C ILE A 10 -18.82 5.65 -14.49
N GLU A 11 -19.14 5.29 -13.25
CA GLU A 11 -18.48 4.19 -12.55
C GLU A 11 -18.66 2.86 -13.30
N GLY A 12 -19.89 2.55 -13.74
CA GLY A 12 -20.20 1.36 -14.52
C GLY A 12 -19.47 1.35 -15.87
N LEU A 13 -19.32 2.49 -16.53
CA LEU A 13 -18.52 2.62 -17.75
C LEU A 13 -17.03 2.37 -17.48
N LEU A 14 -16.45 3.02 -16.48
CA LEU A 14 -15.03 2.83 -16.12
C LEU A 14 -14.73 1.38 -15.72
N ASN A 15 -15.64 0.74 -14.98
CA ASN A 15 -15.51 -0.68 -14.64
C ASN A 15 -15.53 -1.57 -15.89
N ARG A 16 -16.43 -1.31 -16.85
CA ARG A 16 -16.49 -2.06 -18.13
C ARG A 16 -15.24 -1.86 -18.97
N LEU A 17 -14.76 -0.62 -19.09
CA LEU A 17 -13.54 -0.32 -19.85
C LEU A 17 -12.31 -0.96 -19.21
N ALA A 18 -12.23 -0.97 -17.88
CA ALA A 18 -11.14 -1.63 -17.15
C ALA A 18 -11.06 -3.14 -17.45
N VAL A 19 -12.15 -3.81 -17.84
CA VAL A 19 -12.11 -5.25 -18.21
C VAL A 19 -11.14 -5.53 -19.37
N ALA A 20 -10.92 -4.57 -20.27
CA ALA A 20 -9.99 -4.70 -21.39
C ALA A 20 -8.51 -4.74 -20.96
N LEU A 21 -8.19 -4.30 -19.75
CA LEU A 21 -6.83 -4.29 -19.22
C LEU A 21 -6.45 -5.66 -18.65
N LYS A 22 -5.19 -6.05 -18.79
CA LYS A 22 -4.75 -7.43 -18.52
C LYS A 22 -4.59 -7.67 -17.02
N THR A 23 -3.92 -6.77 -16.34
CA THR A 23 -3.55 -6.94 -14.94
C THR A 23 -4.48 -6.16 -14.01
N LYS A 24 -4.64 -6.66 -12.78
CA LYS A 24 -5.37 -5.92 -11.72
C LYS A 24 -4.75 -4.54 -11.48
N LYS A 25 -3.42 -4.45 -11.53
CA LYS A 25 -2.69 -3.19 -11.34
C LYS A 25 -3.00 -2.17 -12.43
N GLU A 26 -2.98 -2.54 -13.71
CA GLU A 26 -3.37 -1.65 -14.82
C GLU A 26 -4.80 -1.13 -14.67
N LYS A 27 -5.73 -2.01 -14.25
CA LYS A 27 -7.13 -1.63 -13.98
C LYS A 27 -7.23 -0.55 -12.91
N LEU A 28 -6.49 -0.71 -11.82
CA LEU A 28 -6.47 0.26 -10.73
C LEU A 28 -5.86 1.59 -11.18
N VAL A 29 -4.73 1.57 -11.90
CA VAL A 29 -4.10 2.78 -12.45
C VAL A 29 -5.07 3.53 -13.37
N PHE A 30 -5.73 2.82 -14.29
CA PHE A 30 -6.74 3.40 -15.17
C PHE A 30 -7.86 4.08 -14.39
N GLN A 31 -8.42 3.40 -13.39
CA GLN A 31 -9.52 3.96 -12.59
C GLN A 31 -9.07 5.18 -11.79
N ILE A 32 -7.91 5.11 -11.13
CA ILE A 32 -7.37 6.22 -10.34
C ILE A 32 -7.13 7.45 -11.21
N ASN A 33 -6.52 7.28 -12.39
CA ASN A 33 -6.27 8.38 -13.33
C ASN A 33 -7.57 9.01 -13.85
N ASN A 34 -8.60 8.20 -14.14
CA ASN A 34 -9.89 8.72 -14.58
C ASN A 34 -10.62 9.48 -13.45
N TYR A 35 -10.61 8.95 -12.23
CA TYR A 35 -11.19 9.66 -11.09
C TYR A 35 -10.41 10.94 -10.77
N ASP A 36 -9.09 10.96 -10.95
CA ASP A 36 -8.27 12.16 -10.78
C ASP A 36 -8.69 13.29 -11.73
N ILE A 37 -8.92 12.95 -13.00
CA ILE A 37 -9.41 13.90 -14.02
C ILE A 37 -10.80 14.41 -13.65
N ILE A 38 -11.71 13.51 -13.25
CA ILE A 38 -13.08 13.90 -12.83
C ILE A 38 -13.00 14.87 -11.64
N LEU A 39 -12.21 14.54 -10.62
CA LEU A 39 -12.04 15.38 -9.43
C LEU A 39 -11.42 16.74 -9.78
N THR A 40 -10.41 16.76 -10.66
CA THR A 40 -9.80 18.01 -11.14
C THR A 40 -10.85 18.91 -11.81
N VAL A 41 -11.69 18.35 -12.69
CA VAL A 41 -12.75 19.12 -13.36
C VAL A 41 -13.82 19.58 -12.36
N LEU A 42 -14.20 18.75 -11.39
CA LEU A 42 -15.18 19.14 -10.37
C LEU A 42 -14.64 20.29 -9.50
N ASP A 43 -13.38 20.21 -9.06
CA ASP A 43 -12.72 21.24 -8.25
C ASP A 43 -12.55 22.56 -9.03
N GLU A 44 -12.41 22.52 -10.36
CA GLU A 44 -12.34 23.72 -11.21
C GLU A 44 -13.70 24.37 -11.50
N LYS A 45 -14.75 23.56 -11.66
CA LYS A 45 -16.07 24.03 -12.16
C LYS A 45 -17.09 24.27 -11.06
N LEU A 46 -16.93 23.62 -9.90
CA LEU A 46 -17.85 23.74 -8.78
C LEU A 46 -17.19 24.53 -7.66
N GLN A 47 -17.96 25.43 -7.05
CA GLN A 47 -17.53 26.14 -5.84
C GLN A 47 -18.01 25.39 -4.60
N GLY A 48 -17.08 24.96 -3.75
CA GLY A 48 -17.36 24.28 -2.49
C GLY A 48 -17.44 22.75 -2.58
N GLU A 49 -17.53 22.09 -1.42
CA GLU A 49 -17.62 20.63 -1.35
C GLU A 49 -19.01 20.16 -1.78
N THR A 50 -19.07 19.32 -2.81
CA THR A 50 -20.30 18.70 -3.31
C THR A 50 -20.32 17.22 -3.00
N LYS A 51 -21.51 16.62 -2.90
CA LYS A 51 -21.66 15.18 -2.59
C LYS A 51 -21.02 14.31 -3.66
N GLU A 52 -21.10 14.74 -4.90
CA GLU A 52 -20.54 14.09 -6.08
C GLU A 52 -19.01 14.06 -6.00
N ARG A 53 -18.40 15.21 -5.66
CA ARG A 53 -16.95 15.32 -5.48
C ARG A 53 -16.47 14.42 -4.34
N THR A 54 -17.14 14.45 -3.18
CA THR A 54 -16.83 13.55 -2.07
C THR A 54 -16.93 12.08 -2.48
N SER A 55 -17.98 11.70 -3.24
CA SER A 55 -18.19 10.30 -3.62
C SER A 55 -17.13 9.80 -4.63
N PHE A 56 -16.77 10.60 -5.63
CA PHE A 56 -15.66 10.24 -6.53
C PHE A 56 -14.32 10.18 -5.80
N TRP A 57 -14.11 11.03 -4.80
CA TRP A 57 -12.92 10.98 -3.95
C TRP A 57 -12.86 9.67 -3.16
N GLU A 58 -13.96 9.23 -2.54
CA GLU A 58 -14.02 7.94 -1.82
C GLU A 58 -13.75 6.74 -2.75
N LEU A 59 -14.31 6.76 -3.97
CA LEU A 59 -14.03 5.76 -4.99
C LEU A 59 -12.53 5.76 -5.35
N GLN A 60 -11.93 6.93 -5.58
CA GLN A 60 -10.51 7.06 -5.87
C GLN A 60 -9.65 6.54 -4.72
N GLN A 61 -9.96 6.89 -3.46
CA GLN A 61 -9.23 6.41 -2.28
C GLN A 61 -9.31 4.89 -2.15
N THR A 62 -10.48 4.30 -2.41
CA THR A 62 -10.66 2.84 -2.42
C THR A 62 -9.74 2.17 -3.44
N LYS A 63 -9.63 2.74 -4.65
CA LYS A 63 -8.72 2.22 -5.69
C LYS A 63 -7.26 2.45 -5.34
N ILE A 64 -6.91 3.60 -4.76
CA ILE A 64 -5.55 3.89 -4.29
C ILE A 64 -5.12 2.87 -3.24
N ASN A 65 -5.94 2.59 -2.23
CA ASN A 65 -5.63 1.59 -1.20
C ASN A 65 -5.42 0.20 -1.82
N ALA A 66 -6.28 -0.21 -2.75
CA ALA A 66 -6.10 -1.47 -3.46
C ALA A 66 -4.83 -1.49 -4.33
N TYR A 67 -4.47 -0.37 -4.96
CA TYR A 67 -3.25 -0.24 -5.76
C TYR A 67 -1.99 -0.30 -4.89
N VAL A 68 -2.02 0.34 -3.72
CA VAL A 68 -0.92 0.31 -2.77
C VAL A 68 -0.63 -1.13 -2.32
N GLU A 69 -1.65 -1.93 -2.04
CA GLU A 69 -1.45 -3.35 -1.74
C GLU A 69 -0.77 -4.08 -2.92
N GLU A 70 -1.26 -3.88 -4.14
CA GLU A 70 -0.73 -4.52 -5.35
C GLU A 70 0.70 -4.10 -5.70
N VAL A 71 1.12 -2.89 -5.34
CA VAL A 71 2.51 -2.43 -5.57
C VAL A 71 3.46 -2.92 -4.48
N LEU A 72 2.99 -3.04 -3.23
CA LEU A 72 3.83 -3.53 -2.13
C LEU A 72 4.02 -5.05 -2.16
N TYR A 73 2.99 -5.80 -2.57
CA TYR A 73 2.97 -7.26 -2.46
C TYR A 73 4.15 -7.96 -3.15
N PRO A 74 4.55 -7.64 -4.40
CA PRO A 74 5.67 -8.32 -5.06
C PRO A 74 7.01 -8.20 -4.31
N HIS A 75 7.17 -7.15 -3.49
CA HIS A 75 8.40 -6.87 -2.76
C HIS A 75 8.37 -7.40 -1.32
N PHE A 76 7.21 -7.36 -0.67
CA PHE A 76 7.08 -7.60 0.78
C PHE A 76 6.12 -8.74 1.13
N HIS A 77 5.67 -9.53 0.15
CA HIS A 77 4.70 -10.63 0.35
C HIS A 77 5.05 -11.54 1.53
N SER A 78 6.30 -12.02 1.63
CA SER A 78 6.68 -12.95 2.70
C SER A 78 6.58 -12.33 4.10
N LEU A 79 6.88 -11.04 4.23
CA LEU A 79 6.71 -10.29 5.48
C LEU A 79 5.23 -10.10 5.80
N ILE A 80 4.44 -9.67 4.80
CA ILE A 80 2.99 -9.46 4.95
C ILE A 80 2.28 -10.76 5.35
N GLN A 81 2.60 -11.88 4.68
CA GLN A 81 2.05 -13.19 5.00
C GLN A 81 2.43 -13.63 6.41
N PHE A 82 3.71 -13.47 6.81
CA PHE A 82 4.14 -13.80 8.16
C PHE A 82 3.37 -13.02 9.23
N VAL A 83 3.18 -11.70 9.02
CA VAL A 83 2.40 -10.87 9.95
C VAL A 83 0.95 -11.35 10.02
N ASN A 84 0.31 -11.56 8.88
CA ASN A 84 -1.10 -11.98 8.81
C ASN A 84 -1.32 -13.41 9.35
N GLU A 85 -0.32 -14.29 9.29
CA GLU A 85 -0.37 -15.63 9.90
C GLU A 85 -0.14 -15.59 11.42
N CYS A 86 0.78 -14.75 11.89
CA CYS A 86 1.22 -14.75 13.28
C CYS A 86 0.35 -13.89 14.21
N GLU A 87 -0.17 -12.75 13.76
CA GLU A 87 -0.99 -11.86 14.59
C GLU A 87 -2.23 -12.57 15.18
N PRO A 88 -3.04 -13.32 14.40
CA PRO A 88 -4.18 -14.05 14.96
C PRO A 88 -3.77 -15.09 16.00
N LEU A 89 -2.60 -15.72 15.84
CA LEU A 89 -2.08 -16.69 16.79
C LEU A 89 -1.65 -16.03 18.10
N ILE A 90 -1.12 -14.81 18.04
CA ILE A 90 -0.80 -14.01 19.22
C ILE A 90 -2.09 -13.61 19.93
N ASP A 91 -3.07 -13.09 19.20
CA ASP A 91 -4.35 -12.64 19.79
C ASP A 91 -5.12 -13.80 20.46
N GLN A 92 -4.97 -15.02 19.94
CA GLN A 92 -5.57 -16.25 20.49
C GLN A 92 -4.68 -16.98 21.51
N ASN A 93 -3.51 -16.45 21.86
CA ASN A 93 -2.53 -17.08 22.77
C ASN A 93 -2.06 -18.49 22.34
N HIS A 94 -1.98 -18.75 21.03
CA HIS A 94 -1.54 -20.02 20.46
C HIS A 94 -0.01 -20.11 20.31
N SER A 95 0.73 -19.93 21.42
CA SER A 95 2.21 -19.84 21.43
C SER A 95 2.93 -21.06 20.82
N GLN A 96 2.37 -22.27 20.92
CA GLN A 96 2.97 -23.46 20.31
C GLN A 96 2.90 -23.45 18.78
N LEU A 97 1.81 -22.93 18.21
CA LEU A 97 1.67 -22.78 16.75
C LEU A 97 2.61 -21.68 16.26
N LEU A 98 2.74 -20.59 17.01
CA LEU A 98 3.62 -19.47 16.68
C LEU A 98 5.10 -19.90 16.55
N LYS A 99 5.58 -20.80 17.44
CA LYS A 99 6.95 -21.36 17.36
C LYS A 99 7.24 -22.09 16.06
N ARG A 100 6.23 -22.58 15.32
CA ARG A 100 6.44 -23.23 14.02
C ARG A 100 6.92 -22.25 12.95
N HIS A 101 6.69 -20.95 13.13
CA HIS A 101 7.13 -19.91 12.20
C HIS A 101 8.59 -19.49 12.43
N THR A 102 9.24 -19.94 13.51
CA THR A 102 10.65 -19.62 13.84
C THR A 102 11.61 -19.91 12.68
N GLY A 103 11.41 -21.02 11.96
CA GLY A 103 12.24 -21.38 10.80
C GLY A 103 12.18 -20.36 9.65
N LYS A 104 11.09 -19.61 9.52
CA LYS A 104 10.92 -18.57 8.50
C LYS A 104 11.60 -17.24 8.88
N VAL A 105 11.78 -16.97 10.18
CA VAL A 105 12.24 -15.67 10.69
C VAL A 105 13.63 -15.31 10.17
N MET A 106 14.57 -16.25 10.18
CA MET A 106 15.94 -15.99 9.75
C MET A 106 16.00 -15.54 8.28
N GLN A 107 15.30 -16.25 7.40
CA GLN A 107 15.25 -15.90 5.99
C GLN A 107 14.58 -14.55 5.78
N LEU A 108 13.45 -14.30 6.45
CA LEU A 108 12.70 -13.04 6.34
C LEU A 108 13.54 -11.82 6.74
N VAL A 109 14.23 -11.88 7.89
CA VAL A 109 15.04 -10.74 8.37
C VAL A 109 16.18 -10.45 7.40
N ARG A 110 16.88 -11.50 6.92
CA ARG A 110 18.02 -11.33 6.02
C ARG A 110 17.63 -10.90 4.62
N SER A 111 16.59 -11.50 4.04
CA SER A 111 16.09 -11.09 2.72
C SER A 111 15.56 -9.66 2.76
N PHE A 112 14.80 -9.31 3.80
CA PHE A 112 14.36 -7.94 4.00
C PHE A 112 15.55 -7.00 4.07
N GLY A 113 16.56 -7.31 4.90
CA GLY A 113 17.74 -6.48 5.09
C GLY A 113 18.53 -6.22 3.81
N ALA A 114 18.57 -7.20 2.91
CA ALA A 114 19.26 -7.09 1.62
C ALA A 114 18.49 -6.28 0.57
N ASP A 115 17.15 -6.40 0.53
CA ASP A 115 16.38 -6.00 -0.66
C ASP A 115 15.47 -4.78 -0.47
N TRP A 116 15.16 -4.38 0.77
CA TRP A 116 14.17 -3.33 1.04
C TRP A 116 14.49 -1.98 0.36
N LYS A 117 15.77 -1.59 0.27
CA LYS A 117 16.17 -0.33 -0.41
C LYS A 117 15.89 -0.38 -1.90
N ARG A 118 16.22 -1.50 -2.54
CA ARG A 118 15.92 -1.73 -3.96
C ARG A 118 14.42 -1.75 -4.21
N ALA A 119 13.64 -2.33 -3.29
CA ALA A 119 12.19 -2.36 -3.37
C ALA A 119 11.57 -0.96 -3.32
N ILE A 120 11.99 -0.08 -2.39
CA ILE A 120 11.43 1.28 -2.31
C ILE A 120 11.77 2.12 -3.54
N GLU A 121 12.94 1.93 -4.15
CA GLU A 121 13.33 2.58 -5.41
C GLU A 121 12.47 2.11 -6.58
N ALA A 122 12.24 0.79 -6.69
CA ALA A 122 11.38 0.21 -7.72
C ALA A 122 9.92 0.71 -7.59
N ILE A 123 9.37 0.72 -6.37
CA ILE A 123 8.02 1.24 -6.09
C ILE A 123 7.91 2.72 -6.47
N ASN A 124 8.92 3.54 -6.11
CA ASN A 124 8.94 4.95 -6.49
C ASN A 124 8.92 5.12 -8.02
N HIS A 125 9.77 4.39 -8.74
CA HIS A 125 9.83 4.47 -10.19
C HIS A 125 8.51 4.07 -10.86
N GLU A 126 7.91 2.97 -10.40
CA GLU A 126 6.65 2.45 -10.93
C GLU A 126 5.49 3.43 -10.70
N ILE A 127 5.39 4.01 -9.51
CA ILE A 127 4.34 4.99 -9.19
C ILE A 127 4.50 6.26 -10.02
N LEU A 128 5.71 6.80 -10.14
CA LEU A 128 5.95 8.02 -10.92
C LEU A 128 5.67 7.84 -12.43
N GLN A 129 5.74 6.62 -12.95
CA GLN A 129 5.38 6.31 -14.35
C GLN A 129 3.88 6.07 -14.55
N SER A 130 3.17 5.66 -13.50
CA SER A 130 1.77 5.22 -13.60
C SER A 130 0.75 6.36 -13.54
N PHE A 131 1.09 7.46 -12.85
CA PHE A 131 0.17 8.57 -12.60
C PHE A 131 0.62 9.85 -13.29
N THR A 132 -0.20 10.37 -14.19
CA THR A 132 0.10 11.58 -14.99
C THR A 132 0.08 12.86 -14.13
N ASN A 133 -0.76 12.90 -13.10
CA ASN A 133 -0.78 13.98 -12.13
C ASN A 133 0.29 13.74 -11.06
N PHE A 134 1.36 14.54 -11.10
CA PHE A 134 2.50 14.40 -10.19
C PHE A 134 2.13 14.57 -8.71
N LYS A 135 1.18 15.44 -8.38
CA LYS A 135 0.70 15.62 -6.99
C LYS A 135 0.01 14.36 -6.50
N ASN A 136 -0.87 13.79 -7.33
CA ASN A 136 -1.56 12.54 -7.00
C ASN A 136 -0.57 11.37 -6.90
N GLY A 137 0.32 11.20 -7.88
CA GLY A 137 1.37 10.17 -7.86
C GLY A 137 2.24 10.26 -6.59
N THR A 138 2.62 11.47 -6.17
CA THR A 138 3.39 11.66 -4.93
C THR A 138 2.56 11.29 -3.69
N ALA A 139 1.27 11.66 -3.64
CA ALA A 139 0.39 11.28 -2.52
C ALA A 139 0.24 9.74 -2.43
N ILE A 140 0.06 9.06 -3.56
CA ILE A 140 -0.01 7.60 -3.64
C ILE A 140 1.30 6.95 -3.15
N LEU A 141 2.45 7.50 -3.54
CA LEU A 141 3.75 7.04 -3.04
C LEU A 141 3.86 7.15 -1.52
N GLN A 142 3.42 8.28 -0.93
CA GLN A 142 3.43 8.46 0.52
C GLN A 142 2.47 7.48 1.22
N ASN A 143 1.31 7.17 0.63
CA ASN A 143 0.40 6.14 1.14
C ASN A 143 1.07 4.76 1.12
N ALA A 144 1.77 4.40 0.04
CA ALA A 144 2.51 3.16 -0.04
C ALA A 144 3.61 3.04 1.01
N PHE A 145 4.37 4.10 1.23
CA PHE A 145 5.39 4.15 2.27
C PHE A 145 4.82 4.11 3.68
N THR A 146 3.69 4.76 3.91
CA THR A 146 2.99 4.68 5.19
C THR A 146 2.54 3.25 5.49
N GLN A 147 1.90 2.60 4.51
CA GLN A 147 1.42 1.22 4.66
C GLN A 147 2.58 0.22 4.80
N PHE A 148 3.66 0.40 4.06
CA PHE A 148 4.90 -0.37 4.21
C PHE A 148 5.46 -0.28 5.65
N ILE A 149 5.56 0.94 6.20
CA ILE A 149 6.04 1.15 7.57
C ILE A 149 5.11 0.45 8.58
N GLN A 150 3.80 0.50 8.39
CA GLN A 150 2.84 -0.19 9.25
C GLN A 150 3.06 -1.71 9.24
N TYR A 151 3.26 -2.32 8.06
CA TYR A 151 3.60 -3.74 7.96
C TYR A 151 4.90 -4.08 8.69
N TYR A 152 5.94 -3.25 8.52
CA TYR A 152 7.22 -3.47 9.18
C TYR A 152 7.15 -3.30 10.71
N GLN A 153 6.36 -2.34 11.20
CA GLN A 153 6.10 -2.17 12.64
C GLN A 153 5.34 -3.36 13.23
N ARG A 154 4.31 -3.84 12.53
CA ARG A 154 3.58 -5.06 12.90
C ARG A 154 4.50 -6.28 12.92
N PHE A 155 5.37 -6.42 11.93
CA PHE A 155 6.41 -7.45 11.90
C PHE A 155 7.33 -7.41 13.14
N ASN A 156 7.85 -6.24 13.48
CA ASN A 156 8.67 -6.06 14.69
C ASN A 156 7.89 -6.40 15.97
N LYS A 157 6.61 -6.01 16.04
CA LYS A 157 5.73 -6.35 17.17
C LYS A 157 5.56 -7.87 17.31
N VAL A 158 5.31 -8.58 16.20
CA VAL A 158 5.22 -10.05 16.19
C VAL A 158 6.51 -10.69 16.69
N LEU A 159 7.68 -10.23 16.20
CA LEU A 159 9.00 -10.75 16.61
C LEU A 159 9.39 -10.42 18.06
N SER A 160 8.66 -9.50 18.70
CA SER A 160 8.85 -9.16 20.12
C SER A 160 8.16 -10.16 21.05
N HIS A 161 7.33 -11.07 20.51
CA HIS A 161 6.68 -12.13 21.28
C HIS A 161 7.70 -13.16 21.80
N GLU A 162 7.45 -13.70 22.99
CA GLU A 162 8.36 -14.63 23.70
C GLU A 162 8.70 -15.90 22.89
N ALA A 163 7.79 -16.33 22.01
CA ALA A 163 7.97 -17.47 21.11
C ALA A 163 9.20 -17.32 20.20
N PHE A 164 9.66 -16.09 19.95
CA PHE A 164 10.81 -15.78 19.11
C PHE A 164 12.03 -15.28 19.91
N ASN A 165 12.06 -15.43 21.25
CA ASN A 165 13.19 -14.94 22.07
C ASN A 165 14.53 -15.59 21.71
N GLU A 166 14.51 -16.86 21.34
CA GLU A 166 15.71 -17.62 20.94
C GLU A 166 16.23 -17.24 19.54
N CYS A 167 15.47 -16.44 18.76
CA CYS A 167 15.89 -15.98 17.44
C CYS A 167 16.94 -14.86 17.56
N THR A 168 18.22 -15.23 17.52
CA THR A 168 19.34 -14.27 17.55
C THR A 168 19.35 -13.31 16.36
N VAL A 169 18.81 -13.76 15.21
CA VAL A 169 18.68 -12.95 13.98
C VAL A 169 17.88 -11.66 14.17
N LYS A 170 17.10 -11.52 15.25
CA LYS A 170 16.42 -10.26 15.60
C LYS A 170 17.39 -9.08 15.78
N GLN A 171 18.66 -9.35 16.11
CA GLN A 171 19.71 -8.33 16.18
C GLN A 171 20.06 -7.73 14.81
N GLU A 172 19.77 -8.44 13.72
CA GLU A 172 19.98 -7.98 12.34
C GLU A 172 18.79 -7.13 11.82
N LEU A 173 17.74 -6.93 12.62
CA LEU A 173 16.58 -6.11 12.23
C LEU A 173 16.98 -4.66 11.98
N ILE A 174 16.49 -4.12 10.87
CA ILE A 174 16.73 -2.72 10.54
C ILE A 174 15.87 -1.84 11.43
N ASN A 175 16.48 -0.81 12.02
CA ASN A 175 15.74 0.14 12.82
C ASN A 175 14.69 0.86 11.97
N VAL A 176 13.43 0.87 12.42
CA VAL A 176 12.30 1.54 11.73
C VAL A 176 12.64 3.00 11.40
N HIS A 177 13.36 3.70 12.27
CA HIS A 177 13.77 5.08 12.04
C HIS A 177 14.75 5.23 10.87
N HIS A 178 15.66 4.27 10.66
CA HIS A 178 16.54 4.27 9.51
C HIS A 178 15.73 4.13 8.21
N ILE A 179 14.73 3.24 8.20
CA ILE A 179 13.82 3.11 7.06
C ILE A 179 13.08 4.43 6.83
N MET A 180 12.47 5.01 7.86
CA MET A 180 11.77 6.30 7.74
C MET A 180 12.67 7.42 7.22
N MET A 181 13.94 7.48 7.63
CA MET A 181 14.90 8.47 7.15
C MET A 181 15.22 8.29 5.67
N GLU A 182 15.34 7.05 5.18
CA GLU A 182 15.49 6.77 3.76
C GLU A 182 14.23 7.18 2.97
N LEU A 183 13.04 6.88 3.49
CA LEU A 183 11.78 7.27 2.84
C LEU A 183 11.58 8.79 2.74
N LYS A 184 12.20 9.58 3.64
CA LYS A 184 12.15 11.06 3.56
C LYS A 184 12.77 11.62 2.28
N LYS A 185 13.66 10.89 1.60
CA LYS A 185 14.28 11.31 0.33
C LYS A 185 13.28 11.46 -0.81
N TYR A 186 12.11 10.81 -0.67
CA TYR A 186 11.04 10.79 -1.67
C TYR A 186 9.87 11.70 -1.30
N LYS A 187 10.07 12.61 -0.35
CA LYS A 187 9.04 13.58 0.00
C LYS A 187 8.76 14.52 -1.18
N PRO A 188 7.52 15.03 -1.30
CA PRO A 188 7.21 16.03 -2.30
C PRO A 188 8.12 17.26 -2.13
N VAL A 189 8.73 17.70 -3.23
CA VAL A 189 9.37 19.01 -3.33
C VAL A 189 8.34 19.91 -4.02
N TYR A 190 7.69 20.77 -3.25
CA TYR A 190 6.75 21.78 -3.75
C TYR A 190 7.32 23.17 -3.48
#